data_AF-A0A3C0N5R1-F1
#
_entry.id   AF-A0A3C0N5R1-F1
#
_cell.length_a   1.000
_cell.length_b   1.000
_cell.length_c   1.000
_cell.angle_alpha   90.00
_cell.angle_beta   90.00
_cell.angle_gamma   90.00
#
_symmetry.space_group_name_H-M   'P 1'
#
loop_
_entity.id
_entity.type
_entity.pdbx_description
1 polymer ?
#
loop_
_entity_poly.entity_id
_entity_poly.type
_entity_poly.pdbx_seq_one_letter_code
_entity_poly.pdbx_strand_id
1 'polypeptide(L)' 'QLNQVFMNVISNAIDELLTAQKLHQLQILIQTKHIDCNQVEVRIRDNGSGIPKEIQDKIFDPFFTTKP' A
#
# COMPACT_ATOMS: atom_id res chain seq x y z
N GLN A 1 7.82 -13.72 8.53
CA GLN A 1 6.85 -13.77 7.42
C GLN A 1 5.93 -12.55 7.39
N LEU A 2 5.26 -12.16 8.50
CA LEU A 2 4.41 -10.95 8.53
C LEU A 2 5.18 -9.63 8.25
N ASN A 3 6.40 -9.50 8.76
CA ASN A 3 7.27 -8.35 8.45
C ASN A 3 7.49 -8.15 6.95
N GLN A 4 7.61 -9.23 6.18
CA GLN A 4 7.82 -9.14 4.74
C GLN A 4 6.57 -8.60 4.03
N VAL A 5 5.38 -8.99 4.48
CA VAL A 5 4.11 -8.45 3.97
C VAL A 5 4.05 -6.94 4.20
N PHE A 6 4.34 -6.48 5.43
CA PHE A 6 4.34 -5.06 5.74
C PHE A 6 5.40 -4.30 4.94
N MET A 7 6.62 -4.82 4.83
CA MET A 7 7.68 -4.19 4.05
C MET A 7 7.31 -4.08 2.57
N ASN A 8 6.66 -5.08 1.99
CA ASN A 8 6.21 -5.03 0.59
C ASN A 8 5.15 -3.94 0.37
N VAL A 9 4.14 -3.86 1.25
CA VAL A 9 3.08 -2.85 1.15
C VAL A 9 3.63 -1.44 1.36
N ILE A 10 4.50 -1.25 2.36
CA ILE A 10 5.14 0.04 2.64
C ILE A 10 6.05 0.45 1.48
N SER A 11 6.81 -0.48 0.90
CA SER A 11 7.65 -0.19 -0.27
C SER A 11 6.81 0.28 -1.45
N ASN A 12 5.68 -0.38 -1.73
CA ASN A 12 4.78 0.05 -2.82
C ASN A 12 4.26 1.48 -2.59
N ALA A 13 3.89 1.82 -1.35
CA ALA A 13 3.47 3.16 -1.00
C ALA A 13 4.60 4.21 -1.17
N ILE A 14 5.83 3.88 -0.76
CA ILE A 14 6.98 4.77 -0.93
C ILE A 14 7.26 5.02 -2.42
N ASP A 15 7.26 3.97 -3.24
CA ASP A 15 7.57 4.08 -4.68
C ASP A 15 6.54 4.97 -5.40
N GLU A 16 5.26 4.83 -5.07
CA GLU A 16 4.20 5.69 -5.59
C GLU A 16 4.38 7.15 -5.17
N LEU A 17 4.63 7.39 -3.87
CA LEU A 17 4.81 8.74 -3.34
C LEU A 17 6.03 9.46 -3.92
N LEU A 18 7.14 8.74 -4.18
CA LEU A 18 8.33 9.30 -4.81
C LEU A 18 8.13 9.58 -6.31
N THR A 19 7.28 8.80 -6.98
CA THR A 19 6.95 9.00 -8.40
C THR A 19 5.94 10.13 -8.59
N ALA A 20 5.03 10.31 -7.64
CA ALA A 20 4.00 11.34 -7.66
C ALA A 20 4.59 12.73 -7.33
N GLN A 21 5.23 13.37 -8.31
CA GLN A 21 5.84 14.72 -8.22
C GLN A 21 4.87 15.86 -7.81
N LYS A 22 3.56 15.58 -7.68
CA LYS A 22 2.49 16.59 -7.49
C LYS A 22 1.97 16.70 -6.05
N LEU A 23 2.51 15.93 -5.11
CA LEU A 23 2.06 15.98 -3.71
C LEU A 23 2.86 17.02 -2.92
N HIS A 24 2.15 17.94 -2.25
CA HIS A 24 2.74 18.94 -1.37
C HIS A 24 3.28 18.34 -0.07
N GLN A 25 2.77 17.17 0.32
CA GLN A 25 3.20 16.43 1.50
C GLN A 25 3.06 14.93 1.23
N LEU A 26 4.16 14.19 1.37
CA LEU A 26 4.15 12.73 1.27
C LEU A 26 3.76 12.14 2.62
N GLN A 27 2.75 11.28 2.65
CA GLN A 27 2.24 10.69 3.88
C GLN A 27 1.91 9.22 3.70
N ILE A 28 2.39 8.40 4.64
CA ILE A 28 1.91 7.05 4.88
C ILE A 28 1.36 7.00 6.32
N LEU A 29 0.09 6.65 6.46
CA LEU A 29 -0.61 6.48 7.72
C LEU A 29 -0.80 5.00 8.01
N ILE A 30 -0.26 4.54 9.14
CA ILE A 30 -0.43 3.18 9.65
C ILE A 30 -1.29 3.23 10.91
N GLN A 31 -2.37 2.47 10.92
CA GLN A 31 -3.30 2.40 12.05
C GLN A 31 -3.55 0.94 12.38
N THR A 32 -3.63 0.64 13.67
CA THR A 32 -4.03 -0.67 14.16
C THR A 32 -5.29 -0.53 15.00
N LYS A 33 -6.22 -1.47 14.85
CA LYS A 33 -7.42 -1.53 15.69
C LYS A 33 -7.77 -2.99 15.98
N HIS A 34 -8.22 -3.24 17.20
CA HIS A 34 -8.85 -4.52 17.52
C HIS A 34 -10.22 -4.54 16.85
N ILE A 35 -10.54 -5.62 16.11
CA ILE A 35 -11.86 -5.75 15.46
C ILE A 35 -12.73 -6.79 16.16
N ASP A 36 -12.14 -7.90 16.62
CA ASP A 36 -12.81 -8.97 17.38
C ASP A 36 -11.87 -9.53 18.46
N CYS A 37 -12.33 -10.49 19.27
CA CYS A 37 -11.57 -11.09 20.38
C CYS A 37 -10.16 -11.60 19.97
N ASN A 38 -10.02 -12.09 18.73
CA ASN A 38 -8.78 -12.69 18.22
C ASN A 38 -8.30 -12.06 16.90
N GLN A 39 -8.76 -10.85 16.57
CA GLN A 39 -8.43 -10.22 15.29
C GLN A 39 -8.01 -8.76 15.47
N VAL A 40 -6.95 -8.40 14.75
CA VAL A 40 -6.42 -7.04 14.64
C VAL A 40 -6.45 -6.64 13.16
N GLU A 41 -7.04 -5.48 12.87
CA GLU A 41 -6.90 -4.84 11.57
C GLU A 41 -5.66 -3.94 11.60
N VAL A 42 -4.79 -4.13 10.62
CA VAL A 42 -3.70 -3.21 10.30
C VAL A 42 -4.05 -2.51 9.00
N ARG A 43 -4.21 -1.18 9.06
CA ARG A 43 -4.55 -0.33 7.93
C ARG A 43 -3.33 0.50 7.54
N ILE A 44 -2.87 0.35 6.30
CA ILE A 44 -1.79 1.14 5.72
C ILE A 44 -2.42 1.98 4.59
N ARG A 45 -2.26 3.30 4.65
CA ARG A 45 -2.81 4.24 3.68
C ARG A 45 -1.73 5.23 3.26
N ASP A 46 -1.47 5.36 1.98
CA ASP A 46 -0.74 6.49 1.41
C ASP A 46 -1.69 7.57 0.86
N ASN A 47 -1.14 8.73 0.53
CA ASN A 47 -1.86 9.82 -0.16
C ASN A 47 -1.39 10.00 -1.63
N GLY A 48 -0.92 8.91 -2.25
CA GLY A 48 -0.53 8.82 -3.65
C GLY A 48 -1.68 8.97 -4.64
N SER A 49 -1.41 8.72 -5.93
CA SER A 49 -2.44 8.80 -6.97
C SER A 49 -3.42 7.62 -6.97
N GLY A 50 -3.10 6.57 -6.20
CA GLY A 50 -3.91 5.36 -6.08
C GLY A 50 -3.72 4.41 -7.27
N ILE A 51 -4.51 3.33 -7.28
CA ILE A 51 -4.41 2.27 -8.30
C ILE A 51 -5.50 2.49 -9.37
N PRO A 52 -5.14 2.66 -10.67
CA PRO A 52 -6.10 2.77 -11.76
C PRO A 52 -7.07 1.58 -11.81
N LYS A 53 -8.35 1.85 -12.09
CA LYS A 53 -9.42 0.83 -12.04
C LYS A 53 -9.13 -0.37 -12.96
N GLU A 54 -8.54 -0.13 -14.12
CA GLU A 54 -8.20 -1.18 -15.09
C GLU A 54 -7.18 -2.23 -14.61
N ILE A 55 -6.42 -1.92 -13.55
CA ILE A 55 -5.41 -2.85 -13.01
C ILE A 55 -5.70 -3.33 -11.59
N GLN A 56 -6.76 -2.85 -10.93
CA GLN A 56 -7.07 -3.21 -9.53
C GLN A 56 -7.24 -4.72 -9.34
N ASP A 57 -7.85 -5.41 -10.30
CA ASP A 57 -8.06 -6.87 -10.21
C ASP A 57 -6.77 -7.67 -10.43
N LYS A 58 -5.75 -7.06 -11.03
CA LYS A 58 -4.49 -7.72 -11.41
C LYS A 58 -3.39 -7.57 -10.36
N ILE A 59 -3.53 -6.67 -9.39
CA ILE A 59 -2.45 -6.39 -8.42
C ILE A 59 -2.12 -7.58 -7.51
N PHE A 60 -3.00 -8.59 -7.46
CA PHE A 60 -2.80 -9.84 -6.74
C PHE A 60 -2.37 -10.99 -7.66
N ASP A 61 -2.30 -10.78 -8.97
CA ASP A 61 -1.84 -11.79 -9.92
C ASP A 61 -0.33 -12.02 -9.74
N PRO A 62 0.13 -13.28 -9.70
CA PRO A 62 1.55 -13.56 -9.66
C PRO A 62 2.30 -12.89 -10.82
N PHE A 63 3.45 -12.29 -10.50
CA PHE A 63 4.35 -11.60 -11.44
C PHE A 63 3.82 -10.31 -12.09
N PHE A 64 2.58 -9.88 -11.79
CA PHE A 64 2.09 -8.59 -12.26
C PHE A 64 2.78 -7.45 -11.50
N THR A 65 3.37 -6.50 -12.24
CA THR A 65 3.99 -5.30 -11.68
C THR A 65 3.90 -4.15 -12.68
N THR A 66 3.74 -2.93 -12.19
CA THR A 66 3.88 -1.68 -12.97
C THR A 66 5.24 -1.03 -12.79
N LYS A 67 6.09 -1.59 -11.92
CA LYS A 67 7.47 -1.15 -11.70
C LYS A 67 8.38 -1.69 -12.82
N PRO A 68 9.39 -0.92 -13.27
CA PRO A 68 10.37 -1.34 -14.27
C PRO A 68 11.29 -2.46 -13.77
#